data_AF-A0A831P0S3-F1
#
_entry.id   AF-A0A831P0S3-F1
#
_cell.length_a   1.000
_cell.length_b   1.000
_cell.length_c   1.000
_cell.angle_alpha   90.00
_cell.angle_beta   90.00
_cell.angle_gamma   90.00
#
_symmetry.space_group_name_H-M   'P 1'
#
loop_
_entity.id
_entity.type
_entity.pdbx_description
1 polymer ?
#
loop_
_entity_poly.entity_id
_entity_poly.type
_entity_poly.pdbx_seq_one_letter_code
_entity_poly.pdbx_strand_id
1 'polypeptide(L)'
;MKNHRNGIGSARSDLLPQDIIKFRKMETAFLERCRQFGYQEIKTSTIEPLHIFMATGALAPELLRNVYSFLDWGGWSRERVALRADSTISAARYYLDNLKENSHVKVCYIENHFRRGDTGQDVSERWQLGMENIGDDSSLSDVEIIFIALDTLKAAGFDTTYLHLSFPLIIIESVNLAFIEKDRKKVLGLIKGKRYDDIKSLGEKDHNLDILFRLLQFKGTNASYLNNLKSDFDKSENIQQYLDR
;
A
#
# COMPACT_ATOMS: atom_id res chain seq x y z
N MET A 1 5.84 14.97 43.79
CA MET A 1 6.95 15.19 42.83
C MET A 1 6.38 15.19 41.42
N LYS A 2 6.29 16.37 40.78
CA LYS A 2 5.83 16.50 39.40
C LYS A 2 7.01 16.20 38.48
N ASN A 3 6.95 15.11 37.70
CA ASN A 3 7.92 14.88 36.64
C ASN A 3 7.47 15.62 35.38
N HIS A 4 8.05 16.79 35.16
CA HIS A 4 8.12 17.44 33.87
C HIS A 4 8.97 16.58 32.92
N ARG A 5 8.36 16.04 31.86
CA ARG A 5 9.09 15.67 30.64
C ARG A 5 8.77 16.73 29.58
N ASN A 6 9.58 17.77 29.57
CA ASN A 6 9.75 18.65 28.41
C ASN A 6 10.91 18.12 27.55
N GLY A 7 10.68 18.03 26.24
CA GLY A 7 11.74 18.21 25.24
C GLY A 7 12.48 16.96 24.79
N ILE A 8 12.29 16.63 23.51
CA ILE A 8 12.87 15.54 22.70
C ILE A 8 12.01 14.28 22.70
N GLY A 9 11.05 14.23 21.76
CA GLY A 9 10.37 12.99 21.40
C GLY A 9 11.40 11.99 20.90
N SER A 10 11.68 10.96 21.70
CA SER A 10 12.66 9.95 21.31
C SER A 10 12.12 9.20 20.10
N ALA A 11 12.86 9.23 18.99
CA ALA A 11 12.69 8.41 17.79
C ALA A 11 12.93 6.90 18.04
N ARG A 12 12.67 6.43 19.27
CA ARG A 12 12.89 5.06 19.74
C ARG A 12 11.57 4.54 20.30
N SER A 13 11.05 3.51 19.65
CA SER A 13 9.78 2.87 20.00
C SER A 13 10.03 1.64 20.88
N ASP A 14 10.56 1.84 22.09
CA ASP A 14 10.71 0.71 23.03
C ASP A 14 9.32 0.26 23.51
N LEU A 15 8.97 -1.02 23.31
CA LEU A 15 7.72 -1.60 23.81
C LEU A 15 7.91 -2.06 25.27
N LEU A 16 7.02 -1.62 26.16
CA LEU A 16 7.03 -2.06 27.56
C LEU A 16 6.42 -3.47 27.67
N PRO A 17 6.66 -4.20 28.78
CA PRO A 17 6.12 -5.56 28.96
C PRO A 17 4.61 -5.68 28.71
N GLN A 18 3.82 -4.68 29.15
CA GLN A 18 2.38 -4.63 28.91
C GLN A 18 1.99 -4.38 27.45
N ASP A 19 2.85 -3.69 26.68
CA ASP A 19 2.61 -3.41 25.27
C ASP A 19 2.91 -4.65 24.44
N ILE A 20 3.95 -5.43 24.81
CA ILE A 20 4.26 -6.71 24.19
C ILE A 20 3.09 -7.69 24.26
N ILE A 21 2.34 -7.73 25.37
CA ILE A 21 1.15 -8.60 25.49
C ILE A 21 0.12 -8.26 24.42
N LYS A 22 -0.16 -6.97 24.22
CA LYS A 22 -1.10 -6.50 23.18
C LYS A 22 -0.56 -6.75 21.77
N PHE A 23 0.73 -6.56 21.59
CA PHE A 23 1.43 -6.80 20.34
C PHE A 23 1.34 -8.27 19.93
N ARG A 24 1.68 -9.20 20.84
CA ARG A 24 1.56 -10.65 20.63
C ARG A 24 0.12 -11.08 20.36
N LYS A 25 -0.88 -10.45 20.99
CA LYS A 25 -2.30 -10.73 20.70
C LYS A 25 -2.62 -10.44 19.23
N MET A 26 -2.15 -9.31 18.70
CA MET A 26 -2.35 -8.93 17.30
C MET A 26 -1.63 -9.90 16.35
N GLU A 27 -0.36 -10.23 16.61
CA GLU A 27 0.40 -11.18 15.79
C GLU A 27 -0.25 -12.57 15.77
N THR A 28 -0.68 -13.06 16.94
CA THR A 28 -1.34 -14.37 17.07
C THR A 28 -2.65 -14.39 16.30
N ALA A 29 -3.48 -13.36 16.48
CA ALA A 29 -4.72 -13.22 15.73
C ALA A 29 -4.47 -13.27 14.22
N PHE A 30 -3.49 -12.50 13.73
CA PHE A 30 -3.12 -12.45 12.33
C PHE A 30 -2.66 -13.81 11.77
N LEU A 31 -1.65 -14.44 12.39
CA LEU A 31 -1.08 -15.70 11.91
C LEU A 31 -2.11 -16.83 11.93
N GLU A 32 -2.99 -16.87 12.92
CA GLU A 32 -4.07 -17.86 12.98
C GLU A 32 -5.00 -17.75 11.76
N ARG A 33 -5.40 -16.53 11.37
CA ARG A 33 -6.26 -16.33 10.20
C ARG A 33 -5.51 -16.61 8.90
N CYS A 34 -4.29 -16.11 8.76
CA CYS A 34 -3.44 -16.44 7.62
C CYS A 34 -3.35 -17.96 7.40
N ARG A 35 -3.07 -18.73 8.47
CA ARG A 35 -3.00 -20.19 8.41
C ARG A 35 -4.32 -20.85 8.02
N GLN A 36 -5.46 -20.33 8.50
CA GLN A 36 -6.79 -20.84 8.14
C GLN A 36 -7.10 -20.68 6.64
N PHE A 37 -6.56 -19.62 6.02
CA PHE A 37 -6.72 -19.33 4.59
C PHE A 37 -5.58 -19.84 3.71
N GLY A 38 -4.64 -20.63 4.28
CA GLY A 38 -3.55 -21.26 3.54
C GLY A 38 -2.36 -20.35 3.26
N TYR A 39 -2.26 -19.18 3.88
CA TYR A 39 -1.07 -18.33 3.80
C TYR A 39 0.08 -18.94 4.60
N GLN A 40 1.26 -18.99 4.00
CA GLN A 40 2.49 -19.49 4.62
C GLN A 40 3.31 -18.33 5.17
N GLU A 41 3.71 -18.42 6.43
CA GLU A 41 4.59 -17.41 7.02
C GLU A 41 5.98 -17.47 6.37
N ILE A 42 6.46 -16.32 5.90
CA ILE A 42 7.81 -16.12 5.41
C ILE A 42 8.53 -15.10 6.28
N LYS A 43 9.86 -15.18 6.27
CA LYS A 43 10.73 -14.22 6.94
C LYS A 43 11.84 -13.81 6.01
N THR A 44 11.84 -12.56 5.60
CA THR A 44 12.86 -12.03 4.68
C THR A 44 14.05 -11.47 5.44
N SER A 45 15.14 -11.13 4.74
CA SER A 45 16.34 -10.53 5.34
C SER A 45 16.12 -9.07 5.72
N THR A 46 16.58 -8.64 6.89
CA THR A 46 16.44 -7.23 7.33
C THR A 46 17.33 -6.29 6.54
N ILE A 47 18.49 -6.78 6.10
CA ILE A 47 19.42 -6.08 5.22
C ILE A 47 19.33 -6.76 3.84
N GLU A 48 19.06 -5.97 2.81
CA GLU A 48 18.86 -6.45 1.44
C GLU A 48 19.61 -5.57 0.43
N PRO A 49 19.90 -6.08 -0.78
CA PRO A 49 20.53 -5.27 -1.82
C PRO A 49 19.68 -4.04 -2.16
N LEU A 50 20.29 -2.84 -2.19
CA LEU A 50 19.55 -1.59 -2.43
C LEU A 50 18.79 -1.61 -3.77
N HIS A 51 19.32 -2.32 -4.77
CA HIS A 51 18.77 -2.32 -6.12
C HIS A 51 17.33 -2.85 -6.19
N ILE A 52 16.90 -3.73 -5.27
CA ILE A 52 15.51 -4.24 -5.27
C ILE A 52 14.50 -3.11 -4.99
N PHE A 53 14.88 -2.13 -4.17
CA PHE A 53 14.06 -0.96 -3.85
C PHE A 53 14.16 0.14 -4.93
N MET A 54 15.20 0.09 -5.76
CA MET A 54 15.41 1.00 -6.89
C MET A 54 14.78 0.49 -8.20
N ALA A 55 14.33 -0.76 -8.24
CA ALA A 55 13.69 -1.33 -9.40
C ALA A 55 12.47 -0.47 -9.81
N THR A 56 12.28 -0.32 -11.13
CA THR A 56 11.21 0.52 -11.68
C THR A 56 9.86 0.10 -11.13
N GLY A 57 9.16 1.03 -10.47
CA GLY A 57 7.84 0.79 -9.90
C GLY A 57 7.83 0.09 -8.53
N ALA A 58 8.99 -0.35 -8.01
CA ALA A 58 9.05 -1.01 -6.70
C ALA A 58 8.73 -0.03 -5.57
N LEU A 59 9.40 1.14 -5.55
CA LEU A 59 9.17 2.17 -4.55
C LEU A 59 8.99 3.54 -5.19
N ALA A 60 8.08 4.36 -4.65
CA ALA A 60 7.88 5.72 -5.14
C ALA A 60 9.17 6.55 -4.96
N PRO A 61 9.56 7.42 -5.92
CA PRO A 61 10.80 8.19 -5.84
C PRO A 61 10.92 9.08 -4.59
N GLU A 62 9.79 9.54 -4.05
CA GLU A 62 9.72 10.29 -2.81
C GLU A 62 10.08 9.45 -1.57
N LEU A 63 9.70 8.18 -1.57
CA LEU A 63 10.00 7.22 -0.51
C LEU A 63 11.42 6.67 -0.61
N LEU A 64 11.98 6.58 -1.83
CA LEU A 64 13.36 6.12 -2.04
C LEU A 64 14.39 7.00 -1.31
N ARG A 65 14.14 8.32 -1.23
CA ARG A 65 15.00 9.26 -0.47
C ARG A 65 15.01 8.98 1.04
N ASN A 66 14.00 8.27 1.53
CA ASN A 66 13.84 7.94 2.94
C ASN A 66 14.42 6.56 3.28
N VAL A 67 14.95 5.81 2.31
CA VAL A 67 15.55 4.49 2.55
C VAL A 67 16.89 4.61 3.28
N TYR A 68 17.07 3.82 4.32
CA TYR A 68 18.39 3.65 4.94
C TYR A 68 19.25 2.76 4.06
N SER A 69 20.30 3.33 3.47
CA SER A 69 21.29 2.59 2.70
C SER A 69 22.70 2.82 3.21
N PHE A 70 23.52 1.79 3.05
CA PHE A 70 24.89 1.74 3.56
C PHE A 70 25.79 1.13 2.49
N LEU A 71 27.09 1.41 2.60
CA LEU A 71 28.10 0.65 1.89
C LEU A 71 28.36 -0.63 2.68
N ASP A 72 28.33 -1.78 2.02
CA ASP A 72 28.79 -3.01 2.62
C ASP A 72 30.31 -2.96 2.83
N TRP A 73 30.72 -2.90 4.10
CA TRP A 73 32.13 -2.80 4.50
C TRP A 73 32.90 -4.11 4.34
N GLY A 74 32.24 -5.22 4.01
CA GLY A 74 32.82 -6.56 3.85
C GLY A 74 33.85 -6.73 2.71
N GLY A 75 34.06 -5.70 1.89
CA GLY A 75 35.13 -5.67 0.90
C GLY A 75 34.77 -6.40 -0.41
N TRP A 76 35.19 -5.78 -1.52
CA TRP A 76 35.13 -6.26 -2.91
C TRP A 76 33.82 -6.09 -3.68
N SER A 77 32.63 -6.28 -3.10
CA SER A 77 31.38 -6.11 -3.89
C SER A 77 31.10 -4.64 -4.25
N ARG A 78 31.50 -3.69 -3.37
CA ARG A 78 31.05 -2.27 -3.42
C ARG A 78 29.53 -2.13 -3.47
N GLU A 79 28.78 -3.17 -3.12
CA GLU A 79 27.34 -3.17 -3.24
C GLU A 79 26.73 -2.30 -2.15
N ARG A 80 25.72 -1.52 -2.55
CA ARG A 80 24.88 -0.80 -1.61
C ARG A 80 23.84 -1.75 -1.08
N VAL A 81 23.74 -1.83 0.23
CA VAL A 81 22.67 -2.53 0.93
C VAL A 81 21.75 -1.53 1.60
N ALA A 82 20.54 -1.96 1.91
CA ALA A 82 19.55 -1.16 2.60
C ALA A 82 18.92 -1.97 3.74
N LEU A 83 18.48 -1.28 4.79
CA LEU A 83 17.46 -1.87 5.66
C LEU A 83 16.18 -2.03 4.85
N ARG A 84 15.42 -3.08 5.13
CA ARG A 84 14.11 -3.34 4.53
C ARG A 84 13.24 -2.09 4.59
N ALA A 85 12.97 -1.49 3.44
CA ALA A 85 12.17 -0.27 3.33
C ALA A 85 10.67 -0.55 3.20
N ASP A 86 10.33 -1.73 2.69
CA ASP A 86 8.97 -2.18 2.38
C ASP A 86 8.95 -3.71 2.32
N SER A 87 8.05 -4.33 3.09
CA SER A 87 7.98 -5.80 3.16
C SER A 87 7.34 -6.46 1.93
N THR A 88 6.51 -5.75 1.16
CA THR A 88 5.93 -6.28 -0.08
C THR A 88 7.02 -6.46 -1.14
N ILE A 89 7.96 -5.51 -1.25
CA ILE A 89 9.12 -5.64 -2.16
C ILE A 89 10.00 -6.83 -1.76
N SER A 90 10.27 -7.01 -0.46
CA SER A 90 11.03 -8.15 0.06
C SER A 90 10.33 -9.49 -0.17
N ALA A 91 9.00 -9.53 0.00
CA ALA A 91 8.17 -10.70 -0.28
C ALA A 91 8.16 -11.05 -1.78
N ALA A 92 8.07 -10.04 -2.66
CA ALA A 92 8.17 -10.23 -4.10
C ALA A 92 9.55 -10.79 -4.51
N ARG A 93 10.65 -10.27 -3.94
CA ARG A 93 11.99 -10.86 -4.13
C ARG A 93 12.03 -12.30 -3.63
N TYR A 94 11.52 -12.57 -2.43
CA TYR A 94 11.47 -13.91 -1.88
C TYR A 94 10.73 -14.89 -2.82
N TYR A 95 9.58 -14.46 -3.38
CA TYR A 95 8.84 -15.23 -4.38
C TYR A 95 9.69 -15.51 -5.62
N LEU A 96 10.32 -14.49 -6.21
CA LEU A 96 11.14 -14.65 -7.42
C LEU A 96 12.33 -15.60 -7.20
N ASP A 97 12.95 -15.55 -6.03
CA ASP A 97 14.13 -16.37 -5.71
C ASP A 97 13.77 -17.83 -5.39
N ASN A 98 12.62 -18.07 -4.74
CA ASN A 98 12.34 -19.37 -4.11
C ASN A 98 11.08 -20.07 -4.66
N LEU A 99 10.12 -19.31 -5.18
CA LEU A 99 8.76 -19.81 -5.44
C LEU A 99 8.28 -19.54 -6.86
N LYS A 100 9.10 -18.97 -7.76
CA LYS A 100 8.72 -18.58 -9.12
C LYS A 100 8.08 -19.68 -9.99
N GLU A 101 8.34 -20.94 -9.68
CA GLU A 101 7.76 -22.10 -10.39
C GLU A 101 6.30 -22.36 -9.99
N ASN A 102 5.83 -21.73 -8.92
CA ASN A 102 4.44 -21.80 -8.47
C ASN A 102 3.66 -20.66 -9.12
N SER A 103 2.62 -20.99 -9.88
CA SER A 103 1.77 -20.00 -10.54
C SER A 103 0.88 -19.23 -9.57
N HIS A 104 0.71 -19.72 -8.34
CA HIS A 104 -0.11 -19.11 -7.29
C HIS A 104 0.52 -19.38 -5.93
N VAL A 105 0.79 -18.32 -5.16
CA VAL A 105 1.32 -18.43 -3.80
C VAL A 105 0.61 -17.47 -2.85
N LYS A 106 0.42 -17.93 -1.62
CA LYS A 106 -0.12 -17.14 -0.51
C LYS A 106 0.91 -17.09 0.60
N VAL A 107 1.50 -15.92 0.83
CA VAL A 107 2.53 -15.73 1.85
C VAL A 107 2.12 -14.63 2.83
N CYS A 108 2.50 -14.76 4.10
CA CYS A 108 2.32 -13.71 5.08
C CYS A 108 3.60 -13.47 5.87
N TYR A 109 3.71 -12.32 6.52
CA TYR A 109 4.90 -11.93 7.25
C TYR A 109 4.59 -11.02 8.43
N ILE A 110 5.45 -11.12 9.45
CA ILE A 110 5.50 -10.23 10.60
C ILE A 110 6.90 -9.64 10.66
N GLU A 111 7.01 -8.37 10.30
CA GLU A 111 8.29 -7.77 9.94
C GLU A 111 8.38 -6.30 10.32
N ASN A 112 9.61 -5.82 10.46
CA ASN A 112 9.87 -4.40 10.63
C ASN A 112 10.31 -3.82 9.29
N HIS A 113 9.85 -2.60 9.00
CA HIS A 113 10.40 -1.80 7.91
C HIS A 113 10.95 -0.48 8.43
N PHE A 114 11.96 0.04 7.73
CA PHE A 114 12.79 1.14 8.15
C PHE A 114 12.82 2.22 7.09
N ARG A 115 12.31 3.41 7.42
CA ARG A 115 12.37 4.60 6.57
C ARG A 115 12.57 5.84 7.43
N ARG A 116 13.24 6.85 6.90
CA ARG A 116 13.29 8.18 7.50
C ARG A 116 11.92 8.84 7.42
N GLY A 117 11.59 9.69 8.41
CA GLY A 117 10.41 10.56 8.32
C GLY A 117 10.49 11.53 7.13
N ASP A 118 9.39 12.18 6.79
CA ASP A 118 9.29 13.07 5.61
C ASP A 118 10.24 14.28 5.67
N THR A 119 10.64 14.69 6.89
CA THR A 119 11.64 15.74 7.14
C THR A 119 13.08 15.22 7.09
N GLY A 120 13.28 13.91 6.94
CA GLY A 120 14.57 13.23 6.91
C GLY A 120 15.29 13.12 8.26
N GLN A 121 14.73 13.69 9.34
CA GLN A 121 15.37 13.79 10.66
C GLN A 121 14.97 12.66 11.61
N ASP A 122 13.78 12.09 11.43
CA ASP A 122 13.27 11.07 12.34
C ASP A 122 13.68 9.67 11.89
N VAL A 123 14.29 8.93 12.82
CA VAL A 123 14.46 7.49 12.66
C VAL A 123 13.12 6.81 12.86
N SER A 124 12.63 6.11 11.84
CA SER A 124 11.35 5.40 11.91
C SER A 124 11.54 3.93 11.59
N GLU A 125 11.49 3.13 12.64
CA GLU A 125 11.19 1.71 12.62
C GLU A 125 9.67 1.53 12.80
N ARG A 126 9.06 0.70 11.96
CA ARG A 126 7.64 0.35 12.06
C ARG A 126 7.48 -1.15 11.96
N TRP A 127 6.59 -1.67 12.79
CA TRP A 127 6.15 -3.06 12.70
C TRP A 127 4.99 -3.19 11.72
N GLN A 128 5.04 -4.23 10.91
CA GLN A 128 4.07 -4.51 9.87
C GLN A 128 3.70 -5.99 9.89
N LEU A 129 2.39 -6.23 9.81
CA LEU A 129 1.81 -7.52 9.46
C LEU A 129 1.32 -7.37 8.04
N GLY A 130 1.63 -8.31 7.16
CA GLY A 130 1.21 -8.24 5.77
C GLY A 130 1.07 -9.62 5.15
N MET A 131 0.26 -9.69 4.10
CA MET A 131 0.04 -10.90 3.33
C MET A 131 0.02 -10.55 1.85
N GLU A 132 0.54 -11.45 1.02
CA GLU A 132 0.58 -11.32 -0.43
C GLU A 132 -0.08 -12.56 -1.04
N ASN A 133 -1.06 -12.33 -1.91
CA ASN A 133 -1.61 -13.36 -2.78
C ASN A 133 -1.10 -13.09 -4.20
N ILE A 134 -0.12 -13.88 -4.64
CA ILE A 134 0.61 -13.66 -5.89
C ILE A 134 0.15 -14.70 -6.90
N GLY A 135 -0.30 -14.25 -8.07
CA GLY A 135 -0.71 -15.11 -9.18
C GLY A 135 -2.22 -15.37 -9.30
N ASP A 136 -3.04 -14.76 -8.44
CA ASP A 136 -4.51 -14.77 -8.51
C ASP A 136 -5.03 -13.33 -8.62
N ASP A 137 -5.57 -12.98 -9.79
CA ASP A 137 -6.07 -11.65 -10.13
C ASP A 137 -7.60 -11.50 -9.99
N SER A 138 -8.26 -12.53 -9.45
CA SER A 138 -9.70 -12.54 -9.25
C SER A 138 -10.14 -11.58 -8.15
N SER A 139 -11.36 -11.04 -8.26
CA SER A 139 -11.96 -10.23 -7.19
C SER A 139 -12.20 -11.04 -5.90
N LEU A 140 -12.25 -12.36 -5.99
CA LEU A 140 -12.31 -13.24 -4.82
C LEU A 140 -11.03 -13.17 -3.98
N SER A 141 -9.86 -13.03 -4.63
CA SER A 141 -8.58 -12.79 -3.95
C SER A 141 -8.61 -11.50 -3.12
N ASP A 142 -9.11 -10.40 -3.72
CA ASP A 142 -9.24 -9.12 -3.04
C ASP A 142 -10.18 -9.23 -1.81
N VAL A 143 -11.34 -9.88 -2.00
CA VAL A 143 -12.32 -10.12 -0.93
C VAL A 143 -11.73 -10.97 0.19
N GLU A 144 -10.94 -12.00 -0.14
CA GLU A 144 -10.27 -12.85 0.84
C GLU A 144 -9.31 -12.04 1.72
N ILE A 145 -8.43 -11.23 1.13
CA ILE A 145 -7.47 -10.40 1.87
C ILE A 145 -8.21 -9.40 2.77
N ILE A 146 -9.26 -8.74 2.26
CA ILE A 146 -10.09 -7.82 3.03
C ILE A 146 -10.75 -8.55 4.21
N PHE A 147 -11.29 -9.75 3.97
CA PHE A 147 -11.93 -10.55 5.00
C PHE A 147 -10.94 -10.92 6.11
N ILE A 148 -9.75 -11.41 5.76
CA ILE A 148 -8.70 -11.77 6.72
C ILE A 148 -8.27 -10.54 7.54
N ALA A 149 -8.11 -9.39 6.90
CA ALA A 149 -7.74 -8.14 7.58
C ALA A 149 -8.81 -7.73 8.61
N LEU A 150 -10.09 -7.74 8.23
CA LEU A 150 -11.20 -7.39 9.13
C LEU A 150 -11.36 -8.41 10.26
N ASP A 151 -11.27 -9.71 9.98
CA ASP A 151 -11.38 -10.74 11.00
C ASP A 151 -10.21 -10.70 11.98
N THR A 152 -9.00 -10.38 11.49
CA THR A 152 -7.82 -10.15 12.34
C THR A 152 -8.06 -9.00 13.31
N LEU A 153 -8.57 -7.85 12.84
CA LEU A 153 -8.88 -6.70 13.70
C LEU A 153 -9.95 -7.06 14.73
N LYS A 154 -11.02 -7.73 14.30
CA LYS A 154 -12.07 -8.19 15.22
C LYS A 154 -11.51 -9.12 16.30
N ALA A 155 -10.70 -10.10 15.92
CA ALA A 155 -10.06 -11.04 16.85
C ALA A 155 -9.07 -10.36 17.82
N ALA A 156 -8.40 -9.30 17.37
CA ALA A 156 -7.55 -8.48 18.23
C ALA A 156 -8.35 -7.60 19.22
N GLY A 157 -9.67 -7.47 19.05
CA GLY A 157 -10.57 -6.73 19.94
C GLY A 157 -10.90 -5.32 19.46
N PHE A 158 -10.83 -5.06 18.15
CA PHE A 158 -11.32 -3.82 17.56
C PHE A 158 -12.80 -3.99 17.20
N ASP A 159 -13.68 -3.36 17.99
CA ASP A 159 -15.14 -3.52 17.86
C ASP A 159 -15.74 -2.76 16.68
N THR A 160 -15.10 -1.66 16.27
CA THR A 160 -15.56 -0.80 15.17
C THR A 160 -14.42 -0.59 14.18
N THR A 161 -14.64 -1.02 12.94
CA THR A 161 -13.71 -0.86 11.82
C THR A 161 -14.39 -0.19 10.66
N TYR A 162 -13.75 0.84 10.09
CA TYR A 162 -14.19 1.49 8.85
C TYR A 162 -13.29 1.07 7.71
N LEU A 163 -13.86 0.46 6.68
CA LEU A 163 -13.15 0.10 5.46
C LEU A 163 -13.48 1.10 4.36
N HIS A 164 -12.45 1.77 3.83
CA HIS A 164 -12.56 2.62 2.66
C HIS A 164 -11.94 1.91 1.48
N LEU A 165 -12.78 1.50 0.52
CA LEU A 165 -12.32 0.90 -0.73
C LEU A 165 -12.17 1.99 -1.80
N SER A 166 -11.12 1.87 -2.60
CA SER A 166 -10.88 2.75 -3.74
C SER A 166 -10.35 1.93 -4.90
N PHE A 167 -10.69 2.30 -6.13
CA PHE A 167 -10.22 1.64 -7.33
C PHE A 167 -9.45 2.65 -8.19
N PRO A 168 -8.12 2.81 -8.02
CA PRO A 168 -7.36 3.87 -8.67
C PRO A 168 -7.33 3.77 -10.20
N LEU A 169 -7.47 2.57 -10.75
CA LEU A 169 -7.36 2.32 -12.19
C LEU A 169 -8.43 3.07 -12.99
N ILE A 170 -9.66 3.18 -12.49
CA ILE A 170 -10.70 3.95 -13.18
C ILE A 170 -10.33 5.43 -13.28
N ILE A 171 -9.70 5.99 -12.24
CA ILE A 171 -9.23 7.39 -12.26
C ILE A 171 -8.08 7.56 -13.25
N ILE A 172 -7.14 6.62 -13.27
CA ILE A 172 -6.01 6.65 -14.23
C ILE A 172 -6.54 6.59 -15.66
N GLU A 173 -7.51 5.71 -15.94
CA GLU A 173 -8.06 5.60 -17.28
C GLU A 173 -8.88 6.82 -17.68
N SER A 174 -9.70 7.36 -16.78
CA SER A 174 -10.40 8.63 -17.04
C SER A 174 -9.43 9.78 -17.32
N VAL A 175 -8.27 9.82 -16.65
CA VAL A 175 -7.21 10.79 -16.97
C VAL A 175 -6.59 10.52 -18.35
N ASN A 176 -6.39 9.25 -18.72
CA ASN A 176 -5.88 8.89 -20.04
C ASN A 176 -6.80 9.36 -21.18
N LEU A 177 -8.11 9.26 -20.97
CA LEU A 177 -9.14 9.68 -21.91
C LEU A 177 -9.29 11.20 -21.97
N ALA A 178 -9.26 11.87 -20.81
CA ALA A 178 -9.48 13.32 -20.73
C ALA A 178 -8.24 14.17 -21.04
N PHE A 179 -7.03 13.60 -20.99
CA PHE A 179 -5.77 14.36 -21.13
C PHE A 179 -4.76 13.69 -22.06
N ILE A 180 -4.10 14.53 -22.85
CA ILE A 180 -2.93 14.15 -23.65
C ILE A 180 -1.76 13.73 -22.77
N GLU A 181 -0.92 12.84 -23.29
CA GLU A 181 0.13 12.14 -22.54
C GLU A 181 1.02 13.06 -21.69
N LYS A 182 1.42 14.20 -22.25
CA LYS A 182 2.29 15.17 -21.57
C LYS A 182 1.71 15.73 -20.26
N ASP A 183 0.38 15.80 -20.15
CA ASP A 183 -0.31 16.41 -19.01
C ASP A 183 -0.76 15.39 -17.96
N ARG A 184 -0.87 14.10 -18.31
CA ARG A 184 -1.40 13.03 -17.44
C ARG A 184 -0.69 12.95 -16.09
N LYS A 185 0.65 12.97 -16.09
CA LYS A 185 1.45 12.90 -14.84
C LYS A 185 1.20 14.12 -13.95
N LYS A 186 1.06 15.31 -14.54
CA LYS A 186 0.75 16.54 -13.81
C LYS A 186 -0.65 16.46 -13.21
N VAL A 187 -1.64 16.01 -13.97
CA VAL A 187 -3.03 15.83 -13.52
C VAL A 187 -3.13 14.83 -12.38
N LEU A 188 -2.49 13.65 -12.49
CA LEU A 188 -2.45 12.67 -11.40
C LEU A 188 -1.82 13.26 -10.13
N GLY A 189 -0.79 14.09 -10.27
CA GLY A 189 -0.19 14.84 -9.16
C GLY A 189 -1.17 15.84 -8.52
N LEU A 190 -1.95 16.56 -9.32
CA LEU A 190 -2.99 17.47 -8.83
C LEU A 190 -4.13 16.71 -8.12
N ILE A 191 -4.54 15.55 -8.64
CA ILE A 191 -5.52 14.67 -8.00
C ILE A 191 -5.02 14.21 -6.64
N LYS A 192 -3.78 13.70 -6.55
CA LYS A 192 -3.15 13.30 -5.29
C LYS A 192 -3.10 14.46 -4.29
N GLY A 193 -2.83 15.68 -4.77
CA GLY A 193 -2.85 16.91 -3.97
C GLY A 193 -4.22 17.51 -3.71
N LYS A 194 -5.32 16.90 -4.18
CA LYS A 194 -6.70 17.41 -4.13
C LYS A 194 -6.87 18.82 -4.72
N ARG A 195 -6.03 19.18 -5.70
CA ARG A 195 -6.01 20.46 -6.40
C ARG A 195 -6.89 20.42 -7.65
N TYR A 196 -8.19 20.18 -7.44
CA TYR A 196 -9.14 19.90 -8.52
C TYR A 196 -9.42 21.09 -9.43
N ASP A 197 -9.35 22.32 -8.91
CA ASP A 197 -9.58 23.53 -9.71
C ASP A 197 -8.50 23.74 -10.78
N ASP A 198 -7.25 23.39 -10.47
CA ASP A 198 -6.12 23.50 -11.40
C ASP A 198 -6.27 22.53 -12.58
N ILE A 199 -6.96 21.39 -12.39
CA ILE A 199 -7.20 20.39 -13.44
C ILE A 199 -8.13 20.94 -14.52
N LYS A 200 -9.15 21.73 -14.14
CA LYS A 200 -10.11 22.32 -15.10
C LYS A 200 -9.45 23.23 -16.13
N SER A 201 -8.32 23.83 -15.76
CA SER A 201 -7.55 24.71 -16.67
C SER A 201 -6.68 23.96 -17.68
N LEU A 202 -6.48 22.65 -17.49
CA LEU A 202 -5.61 21.82 -18.32
C LEU A 202 -6.38 20.95 -19.31
N GLY A 203 -7.66 20.67 -19.05
CA GLY A 203 -8.48 19.78 -19.87
C GLY A 203 -9.36 20.55 -20.85
N GLU A 204 -9.69 19.92 -21.97
CA GLU A 204 -10.78 20.40 -22.82
C GLU A 204 -12.11 20.17 -22.10
N LYS A 205 -13.05 21.11 -22.23
CA LYS A 205 -14.39 20.96 -21.64
C LYS A 205 -15.20 19.98 -22.47
N ASP A 206 -14.98 18.70 -22.23
CA ASP A 206 -15.62 17.59 -22.92
C ASP A 206 -16.27 16.60 -21.93
N HIS A 207 -16.93 15.58 -22.48
CA HIS A 207 -17.58 14.52 -21.71
C HIS A 207 -16.60 13.74 -20.81
N ASN A 208 -15.34 13.55 -21.26
CA ASN A 208 -14.34 12.80 -20.50
C ASN A 208 -13.88 13.56 -19.24
N LEU A 209 -13.73 14.88 -19.34
CA LEU A 209 -13.41 15.73 -18.20
C LEU A 209 -14.54 15.70 -17.17
N ASP A 210 -15.79 15.74 -17.62
CA ASP A 210 -16.97 15.65 -16.74
C ASP A 210 -17.04 14.29 -16.01
N ILE A 211 -16.78 13.18 -16.73
CA ILE A 211 -16.66 11.84 -16.14
C ILE A 211 -15.61 11.82 -15.02
N LEU A 212 -14.41 12.34 -15.29
CA LEU A 212 -13.33 12.37 -14.30
C LEU A 212 -13.75 13.13 -13.04
N PHE A 213 -14.36 14.32 -13.16
CA PHE A 213 -14.77 15.09 -11.98
C PHE A 213 -15.89 14.41 -11.20
N ARG A 214 -16.83 13.73 -11.87
CA ARG A 214 -17.85 12.92 -11.19
C ARG A 214 -17.19 11.81 -10.37
N LEU A 215 -16.26 11.06 -10.96
CA LEU A 215 -15.52 10.00 -10.26
C LEU A 215 -14.73 10.53 -9.05
N LEU A 216 -14.10 11.70 -9.17
CA LEU A 216 -13.34 12.32 -8.06
C LEU A 216 -14.23 12.77 -6.90
N GLN A 217 -15.49 13.11 -7.17
CA GLN A 217 -16.45 13.52 -6.15
C GLN A 217 -17.24 12.33 -5.57
N PHE A 218 -17.10 11.16 -6.17
CA PHE A 218 -17.87 9.98 -5.85
C PHE A 218 -17.43 9.38 -4.50
N LYS A 219 -18.26 9.54 -3.45
CA LYS A 219 -18.19 8.82 -2.17
C LYS A 219 -19.55 8.26 -1.74
N GLY A 220 -19.59 7.00 -1.30
CA GLY A 220 -20.81 6.36 -0.79
C GLY A 220 -20.51 5.06 -0.04
N THR A 221 -21.55 4.45 0.54
CA THR A 221 -21.42 3.40 1.57
C THR A 221 -22.21 2.12 1.31
N ASN A 222 -22.95 2.00 0.21
CA ASN A 222 -23.80 0.84 -0.08
C ASN A 222 -23.73 0.40 -1.55
N ALA A 223 -24.20 -0.82 -1.87
CA ALA A 223 -24.17 -1.34 -3.23
C ALA A 223 -25.04 -0.55 -4.22
N SER A 224 -26.14 0.04 -3.75
CA SER A 224 -26.97 0.96 -4.54
C SER A 224 -26.17 2.14 -5.08
N TYR A 225 -25.13 2.55 -4.36
CA TYR A 225 -24.19 3.59 -4.78
C TYR A 225 -23.43 3.23 -6.05
N LEU A 226 -22.92 2.00 -6.15
CA LEU A 226 -22.23 1.50 -7.34
C LEU A 226 -23.18 1.36 -8.52
N ASN A 227 -24.44 0.97 -8.26
CA ASN A 227 -25.45 0.90 -9.32
C ASN A 227 -25.76 2.28 -9.91
N ASN A 228 -25.83 3.33 -9.08
CA ASN A 228 -26.00 4.70 -9.56
C ASN A 228 -24.79 5.15 -10.39
N LEU A 229 -23.58 4.78 -9.96
CA LEU A 229 -22.38 5.04 -10.75
C LEU A 229 -22.46 4.40 -12.14
N LYS A 230 -22.85 3.12 -12.19
CA LYS A 230 -23.00 2.38 -13.45
C LYS A 230 -24.10 2.92 -14.35
N SER A 231 -25.19 3.47 -13.78
CA SER A 231 -26.25 4.07 -14.58
C SER A 231 -25.88 5.45 -15.14
N ASP A 232 -24.94 6.14 -14.49
CA ASP A 232 -24.49 7.47 -14.89
C ASP A 232 -23.47 7.44 -16.05
N PHE A 233 -22.90 6.27 -16.36
CA PHE A 233 -21.95 6.06 -17.45
C PHE A 233 -22.56 5.23 -18.58
N ASP A 234 -22.34 5.66 -19.82
CA ASP A 234 -22.90 4.97 -20.97
C ASP A 234 -22.13 3.67 -21.24
N LYS A 235 -22.81 2.60 -21.68
CA LYS A 235 -22.18 1.28 -21.89
C LYS A 235 -21.10 1.27 -22.98
N SER A 236 -21.04 2.34 -23.77
CA SER A 236 -20.05 2.58 -24.83
C SER A 236 -18.72 3.14 -24.31
N GLU A 237 -18.62 3.47 -23.03
CA GLU A 237 -17.42 4.08 -22.46
C GLU A 237 -16.32 3.05 -22.16
N ASN A 238 -15.08 3.35 -22.55
CA ASN A 238 -13.89 2.51 -22.31
C ASN A 238 -13.60 2.25 -20.82
N ILE A 239 -14.33 2.90 -19.91
CA ILE A 239 -14.21 2.71 -18.46
C ILE A 239 -15.14 1.62 -17.89
N GLN A 240 -16.10 1.11 -18.67
CA GLN A 240 -17.12 0.18 -18.18
C GLN A 240 -16.52 -1.13 -17.63
N GLN A 241 -15.48 -1.64 -18.27
CA GLN A 241 -14.75 -2.83 -17.80
C GLN A 241 -14.18 -2.68 -16.38
N TYR A 242 -13.89 -1.45 -15.94
CA TYR A 242 -13.39 -1.16 -14.60
C TYR A 242 -14.50 -1.00 -13.57
N LEU A 243 -15.72 -0.67 -14.00
CA LEU A 243 -16.91 -0.61 -13.14
C LEU A 243 -17.49 -2.01 -12.86
N ASP A 244 -17.25 -2.96 -13.74
CA ASP A 244 -17.77 -4.32 -13.65
C ASP A 244 -16.86 -5.29 -12.87
N ARG A 245 -15.66 -4.85 -12.49
CA ARG A 245 -14.72 -5.57 -11.61
C ARG A 245 -15.06 -5.32 -10.14
#